data_AF-A0A6V7IQY4-F1
#
_entry.id   AF-A0A6V7IQY4-F1
#
_cell.length_a   1.000
_cell.length_b   1.000
_cell.length_c   1.000
_cell.angle_alpha   90.00
_cell.angle_beta   90.00
_cell.angle_gamma   90.00
#
_symmetry.space_group_name_H-M   'P 1'
#
loop_
_entity.id
_entity.type
_entity.pdbx_description
1 polymer ?
#
loop_
_entity_poly.entity_id
_entity_poly.type
_entity_poly.pdbx_seq_one_letter_code
_entity_poly.pdbx_strand_id
1 'polypeptide(L)'
;DVAFINPANVVFVYMLVRELVDGEEATERELQATVLTCLYLSYSYMGNEISYPLKPFLVEDSKDKFWDRCLLIVNRLSSKMLRINSEPGFFTEIFTELKVYDTPWRRPSINMGV
;
A
#
# COMPACT_ATOMS: atom_id res chain seq x y z
N ASP A 1 23.16 2.63 -0.79
CA ASP A 1 21.83 2.68 -0.16
C ASP A 1 20.94 3.72 -0.82
N VAL A 2 19.95 3.26 -1.57
CA VAL A 2 18.89 4.12 -2.12
C VAL A 2 17.66 3.93 -1.24
N ALA A 3 17.12 5.02 -0.70
CA ALA A 3 15.89 4.96 0.08
C ALA A 3 14.74 4.43 -0.80
N PHE A 4 13.99 3.45 -0.28
CA PHE A 4 12.85 2.88 -0.99
C PHE A 4 11.77 3.92 -1.28
N ILE A 5 11.57 4.87 -0.37
CA ILE A 5 10.56 5.92 -0.52
C ILE A 5 11.03 6.92 -1.58
N ASN A 6 10.43 6.79 -2.76
CA ASN A 6 10.54 7.70 -3.89
C ASN A 6 9.14 7.86 -4.55
N PRO A 7 8.94 8.82 -5.46
CA PRO A 7 7.62 9.05 -6.04
C PRO A 7 6.98 7.81 -6.68
N ALA A 8 7.73 7.01 -7.44
CA ALA A 8 7.18 5.83 -8.11
C ALA A 8 6.75 4.74 -7.10
N ASN A 9 7.56 4.52 -6.07
CA ASN A 9 7.24 3.53 -5.04
C ASN A 9 6.07 3.97 -4.17
N VAL A 10 5.88 5.28 -3.94
CA VAL A 10 4.67 5.79 -3.25
C VAL A 10 3.42 5.55 -4.08
N VAL A 11 3.48 5.71 -5.42
CA VAL A 11 2.36 5.36 -6.32
C VAL A 11 2.02 3.87 -6.23
N PHE A 12 3.04 3.01 -6.19
CA PHE A 12 2.85 1.57 -6.03
C PHE A 12 2.19 1.22 -4.68
N VAL A 13 2.69 1.80 -3.57
CA VAL A 13 2.09 1.61 -2.24
C VAL A 13 0.64 2.08 -2.22
N TYR A 14 0.35 3.25 -2.79
CA TYR A 14 -1.01 3.78 -2.90
C TYR A 14 -1.95 2.83 -3.66
N MET A 15 -1.49 2.25 -4.78
CA MET A 15 -2.26 1.27 -5.55
C MET A 15 -2.68 0.06 -4.71
N LEU A 16 -1.81 -0.41 -3.80
CA LEU A 16 -2.17 -1.49 -2.88
C LEU A 16 -3.13 -0.98 -1.79
N VAL A 17 -2.81 0.12 -1.12
CA VAL A 17 -3.59 0.62 0.02
C VAL A 17 -5.03 0.93 -0.35
N ARG A 18 -5.28 1.58 -1.49
CA ARG A 18 -6.64 1.96 -1.92
C ARG A 18 -7.59 0.80 -2.21
N GLU A 19 -7.08 -0.42 -2.38
CA GLU A 19 -7.88 -1.63 -2.64
C GLU A 19 -8.21 -2.38 -1.35
N LEU A 20 -7.51 -2.04 -0.27
CA LEU A 20 -7.55 -2.72 1.03
C LEU A 20 -8.10 -1.84 2.15
N VAL A 21 -8.11 -0.51 1.96
CA VAL A 21 -8.59 0.49 2.92
C VAL A 21 -9.84 1.15 2.35
N ASP A 22 -10.96 0.98 3.03
CA ASP A 22 -12.27 1.53 2.63
C ASP A 22 -12.83 2.56 3.63
N GLY A 23 -12.15 2.76 4.76
CA GLY A 23 -12.57 3.71 5.80
C GLY A 23 -13.45 3.08 6.88
N GLU A 24 -13.69 1.77 6.83
CA GLU A 24 -14.43 1.03 7.86
C GLU A 24 -13.50 0.37 8.91
N GLU A 25 -12.21 0.71 8.93
CA GLU A 25 -11.24 0.15 9.87
C GLU A 25 -11.61 0.51 11.32
N ALA A 26 -11.68 -0.49 12.20
CA ALA A 26 -12.18 -0.30 13.55
C ALA A 26 -11.21 0.49 14.44
N THR A 27 -9.91 0.47 14.12
CA THR A 27 -8.86 1.13 14.90
C THR A 27 -7.72 1.65 14.05
N GLU A 28 -7.00 2.67 14.53
CA GLU A 28 -5.75 3.14 13.92
C GLU A 28 -4.71 2.01 13.78
N ARG A 29 -4.66 1.10 14.77
CA ARG A 29 -3.74 -0.05 14.74
C ARG A 29 -4.04 -1.02 13.59
N GLU A 30 -5.32 -1.22 13.28
CA GLU A 30 -5.74 -2.04 12.14
C GLU A 30 -5.36 -1.40 10.81
N LEU A 31 -5.61 -0.10 10.66
CA LEU A 31 -5.17 0.67 9.49
C LEU A 31 -3.64 0.60 9.34
N GLN A 32 -2.91 0.81 10.42
CA GLN A 32 -1.45 0.73 10.43
C GLN A 32 -0.95 -0.64 9.99
N ALA A 33 -1.57 -1.72 10.46
CA ALA A 33 -1.23 -3.09 10.07
C ALA A 33 -1.45 -3.32 8.56
N THR A 34 -2.58 -2.85 8.01
CA THR A 34 -2.86 -2.94 6.57
C THR A 34 -1.83 -2.15 5.74
N VAL A 35 -1.54 -0.91 6.13
CA VAL A 35 -0.58 -0.05 5.42
C VAL A 35 0.83 -0.64 5.48
N LEU A 36 1.27 -1.14 6.63
CA LEU A 36 2.60 -1.77 6.76
C LEU A 36 2.72 -3.09 6.01
N THR A 37 1.63 -3.86 5.89
CA THR A 37 1.60 -5.06 5.03
C THR A 37 1.77 -4.67 3.56
N CYS A 38 1.04 -3.64 3.09
CA CYS A 38 1.21 -3.10 1.74
C CYS A 38 2.65 -2.61 1.51
N LEU A 39 3.22 -1.90 2.49
CA LEU A 39 4.59 -1.41 2.42
C LEU A 39 5.59 -2.57 2.35
N TYR A 40 5.44 -3.59 3.19
CA TYR A 40 6.31 -4.78 3.18
C TYR A 40 6.31 -5.48 1.82
N LEU A 41 5.14 -5.69 1.22
CA LEU A 41 5.03 -6.26 -0.12
C LEU A 41 5.63 -5.34 -1.19
N SER A 42 5.50 -4.03 -1.04
CA SER A 42 6.11 -3.06 -1.94
C SER A 42 7.64 -3.11 -1.88
N TYR A 43 8.22 -3.19 -0.68
CA TYR A 43 9.65 -3.46 -0.50
C TYR A 43 10.04 -4.78 -1.15
N SER A 44 9.28 -5.85 -0.91
CA SER A 44 9.58 -7.17 -1.44
C SER A 44 9.51 -7.26 -2.97
N TYR A 45 8.68 -6.44 -3.61
CA TYR A 45 8.46 -6.46 -5.07
C TYR A 45 9.29 -5.41 -5.82
N MET A 46 9.34 -4.17 -5.33
CA MET A 46 9.99 -3.03 -5.98
C MET A 46 11.36 -2.67 -5.38
N GLY A 47 11.77 -3.36 -4.31
CA GLY A 47 13.02 -3.10 -3.62
C GLY A 47 14.24 -3.64 -4.37
N ASN A 48 15.39 -2.99 -4.15
CA ASN A 48 16.65 -3.39 -4.77
C ASN A 48 17.38 -4.50 -4.00
N GLU A 49 17.00 -4.73 -2.74
CA GLU A 49 17.62 -5.77 -1.89
C GLU A 49 16.90 -7.10 -2.09
N ILE A 50 17.65 -8.20 -1.95
CA ILE A 50 17.11 -9.56 -2.09
C ILE A 50 16.10 -9.93 -0.99
N SER A 51 16.12 -9.23 0.15
CA SER A 51 15.22 -9.49 1.27
C SER A 51 15.13 -8.30 2.22
N TYR A 52 14.00 -8.18 2.90
CA TYR A 52 13.75 -7.17 3.93
C TYR A 52 13.27 -7.84 5.22
N PRO A 53 13.79 -7.43 6.40
CA PRO A 53 13.38 -8.02 7.67
C PRO A 53 11.92 -7.70 7.99
N LEU A 54 11.18 -8.64 8.58
CA LEU A 54 9.76 -8.46 8.95
C LEU A 54 9.56 -7.45 10.10
N LYS A 55 10.48 -7.39 11.07
CA LYS A 55 10.32 -6.67 12.34
C LYS A 55 9.81 -5.22 12.21
N PRO A 56 10.26 -4.40 11.24
CA PRO A 56 9.77 -3.03 11.08
C PRO A 56 8.31 -2.92 10.62
N PHE A 57 7.75 -3.98 10.04
CA PHE A 57 6.41 -3.98 9.42
C PHE A 57 5.34 -4.66 10.30
N LEU A 58 5.77 -5.41 11.32
CA LEU A 58 4.88 -6.16 12.19
C LEU A 58 4.49 -5.34 13.42
N VAL A 59 3.28 -4.79 13.41
CA VAL A 59 2.68 -4.03 14.55
C VAL A 59 1.61 -4.81 15.30
N GLU A 60 1.26 -5.99 14.79
CA GLU A 60 0.29 -6.90 15.37
C GLU A 60 0.96 -8.07 16.10
N ASP A 61 0.29 -8.57 17.13
CA ASP A 61 0.85 -9.62 18.00
C ASP A 61 0.84 -11.00 17.31
N SER A 62 -0.02 -11.17 16.29
CA SER A 62 -0.15 -12.40 15.51
C SER A 62 0.58 -12.27 14.17
N LYS A 63 1.62 -13.10 13.97
CA LYS A 63 2.30 -13.20 12.67
C LYS A 63 1.43 -13.83 11.59
N ASP A 64 0.54 -14.74 11.98
CA ASP A 64 -0.30 -15.47 11.02
C ASP A 64 -1.24 -14.51 10.29
N LYS A 65 -1.87 -13.58 11.03
CA LYS A 65 -2.70 -12.53 10.44
C LYS A 65 -1.96 -11.65 9.43
N PHE A 66 -0.70 -11.31 9.71
CA PHE A 66 0.15 -10.59 8.77
C PHE A 66 0.37 -11.39 7.47
N TRP A 67 0.71 -12.69 7.59
CA TRP A 67 0.95 -13.54 6.43
C TRP A 67 -0.31 -13.85 5.64
N ASP A 68 -1.44 -14.06 6.30
CA ASP A 68 -2.75 -14.23 5.66
C ASP A 68 -3.10 -12.99 4.83
N ARG A 69 -2.85 -11.79 5.38
CA ARG A 69 -3.05 -10.52 4.65
C ARG A 69 -2.10 -10.39 3.47
N CYS A 70 -0.83 -10.81 3.60
CA CYS A 70 0.11 -10.87 2.48
C CYS A 70 -0.42 -11.76 1.34
N LEU A 71 -0.86 -12.99 1.65
CA LEU A 71 -1.39 -13.93 0.67
C LEU A 71 -2.65 -13.38 -0.01
N LEU A 72 -3.55 -12.75 0.76
CA LEU A 72 -4.74 -12.09 0.23
C LEU A 72 -4.37 -11.00 -0.79
N ILE A 73 -3.43 -10.12 -0.44
CA ILE A 73 -3.00 -9.02 -1.31
C ILE A 73 -2.37 -9.58 -2.59
N VAL A 74 -1.46 -10.54 -2.50
CA VAL A 74 -0.80 -11.13 -3.68
C VAL A 74 -1.82 -11.80 -4.59
N ASN A 75 -2.74 -12.58 -4.02
CA ASN A 75 -3.78 -13.28 -4.79
C ASN A 75 -4.71 -12.30 -5.53
N ARG A 76 -5.07 -11.17 -4.89
CA ARG A 76 -5.96 -10.17 -5.49
C ARG A 76 -5.26 -9.21 -6.46
N LEU A 77 -4.03 -8.78 -6.15
CA LEU A 77 -3.40 -7.61 -6.76
C LEU A 77 -2.15 -7.91 -7.58
N SER A 78 -1.64 -9.15 -7.60
CA SER A 78 -0.45 -9.52 -8.40
C SER A 78 -0.51 -9.08 -9.87
N SER A 79 -1.69 -9.20 -10.50
CA SER A 79 -1.91 -8.70 -11.87
C SER A 79 -1.70 -7.19 -11.97
N LYS A 80 -2.25 -6.39 -11.04
CA LYS A 80 -2.05 -4.93 -11.00
C LYS A 80 -0.60 -4.55 -10.67
N MET A 81 0.08 -5.33 -9.80
CA MET A 81 1.50 -5.15 -9.46
C MET A 81 2.42 -5.34 -10.68
N LEU A 82 2.11 -6.31 -11.54
CA LEU A 82 2.83 -6.49 -12.81
C LEU A 82 2.47 -5.39 -13.82
N ARG A 83 1.16 -5.09 -13.93
CA ARG A 83 0.61 -4.13 -14.89
C ARG A 83 1.19 -2.73 -14.70
N ILE A 84 1.32 -2.26 -13.46
CA ILE A 84 1.86 -0.90 -13.17
C ILE A 84 3.31 -0.73 -13.59
N ASN A 85 4.06 -1.84 -13.70
CA ASN A 85 5.43 -1.85 -14.20
C ASN A 85 5.50 -2.04 -15.72
N SER A 86 4.52 -2.71 -16.31
CA SER A 86 4.52 -3.09 -17.73
C SER A 86 3.80 -2.08 -18.63
N GLU A 87 2.84 -1.32 -18.06
CA GLU A 87 2.00 -0.37 -18.79
C GLU A 87 2.19 1.05 -18.23
N PRO A 88 2.95 1.93 -18.93
CA PRO A 88 3.15 3.31 -18.50
C PRO A 88 1.84 4.09 -18.33
N GLY A 89 0.83 3.80 -19.16
CA GLY A 89 -0.49 4.42 -19.06
C GLY A 89 -1.20 4.11 -17.73
N PHE A 90 -1.10 2.88 -17.24
CA PHE A 90 -1.67 2.49 -15.95
C PHE A 90 -0.92 3.16 -14.79
N PHE A 91 0.41 3.28 -14.86
CA PHE A 91 1.16 4.07 -13.87
C PHE A 91 0.70 5.54 -13.84
N THR A 92 0.55 6.17 -15.01
CA THR A 92 0.09 7.56 -15.11
C THR A 92 -1.31 7.75 -14.54
N GLU A 93 -2.22 6.80 -14.77
CA GLU A 93 -3.56 6.79 -14.19
C GLU A 93 -3.51 6.82 -12.65
N ILE A 94 -2.81 5.85 -12.04
CA ILE A 94 -2.70 5.76 -10.58
C ILE A 94 -1.98 6.98 -9.98
N PHE A 95 -0.92 7.47 -10.63
CA PHE A 95 -0.21 8.68 -10.19
C PHE A 95 -1.13 9.92 -10.21
N THR A 96 -1.92 10.06 -11.27
CA THR A 96 -2.86 11.18 -11.42
C THR A 96 -3.95 11.12 -10.36
N GLU A 97 -4.44 9.92 -10.04
CA GLU A 97 -5.41 9.75 -8.97
C GLU A 97 -4.84 10.11 -7.60
N LEU A 98 -3.63 9.65 -7.29
CA LEU A 98 -2.95 10.01 -6.04
C LEU A 98 -2.79 11.53 -5.89
N LYS A 99 -2.53 12.24 -6.99
CA LYS A 99 -2.39 13.70 -6.98
C LYS A 99 -3.68 14.45 -6.62
N VAL A 100 -4.86 13.82 -6.70
CA VAL A 100 -6.12 14.46 -6.28
C VAL A 100 -6.11 14.80 -4.79
N TYR A 101 -5.46 13.98 -3.96
CA TYR A 101 -5.36 14.18 -2.51
C TYR A 101 -4.40 15.31 -2.11
N ASP A 102 -3.65 15.88 -3.06
CA ASP A 102 -2.80 17.06 -2.86
C ASP A 102 -3.63 18.37 -2.80
N THR A 103 -4.91 18.32 -3.22
CA THR A 103 -5.77 19.50 -3.23
C THR A 103 -6.57 19.66 -1.92
N PRO A 104 -6.48 20.82 -1.22
CA PRO A 104 -7.12 21.01 0.09
C PRO A 104 -8.64 20.81 0.12
N TRP A 105 -9.30 20.97 -1.03
CA TRP A 105 -10.77 21.02 -1.15
C TRP A 105 -11.41 19.73 -1.68
N ARG A 106 -10.61 18.73 -2.08
CA ARG A 106 -11.09 17.41 -2.51
C ARG A 106 -10.62 16.29 -1.59
N ARG A 107 -10.61 16.51 -0.28
CA ARG A 107 -10.61 15.38 0.64
C ARG A 107 -11.98 14.70 0.48
N PRO A 108 -12.07 13.44 0.01
CA PRO A 108 -13.30 12.70 0.18
C PRO A 108 -13.61 12.74 1.68
N SER A 109 -14.86 13.04 2.02
CA SER A 109 -15.32 13.08 3.41
C SER A 109 -15.06 11.71 4.03
N ILE A 110 -13.91 11.55 4.68
CA ILE A 110 -13.76 10.54 5.71
C ILE A 110 -14.78 10.99 6.74
N ASN A 111 -15.87 10.22 6.87
CA ASN A 111 -16.87 10.41 7.89
C ASN A 111 -16.16 10.32 9.25
N MET A 112 -15.62 11.42 9.75
CA MET A 112 -15.38 11.60 11.17
C MET A 112 -16.76 11.76 11.77
N GLY A 113 -17.39 10.62 12.09
CA GLY A 113 -18.55 10.58 12.96
C GLY A 113 -18.14 11.22 14.29
N VAL A 114 -18.60 12.45 14.48
CA VAL A 114 -18.85 13.03 15.81
C VAL A 114 -20.18 12.51 16.32
#